data_AF-A0A1C3NS10-F1
#
_entry.id   AF-A0A1C3NS10-F1
#
_cell.length_a   1.000
_cell.length_b   1.000
_cell.length_c   1.000
_cell.angle_alpha   90.00
_cell.angle_beta   90.00
_cell.angle_gamma   90.00
#
_symmetry.space_group_name_H-M   'P 1'
#
loop_
_entity.id
_entity.type
_entity.pdbx_description
1 polymer ?
#
loop_
_entity_poly.entity_id
_entity_poly.type
_entity_poly.pdbx_seq_one_letter_code
_entity_poly.pdbx_strand_id
1 'polypeptide(L)'
;MTLVSANAEVELAAGKTVHLAVAGGASITIEGGNITFACPGNMTVHASRKSFVGPVQQAYPLPAFAKSVCIPCLLQAMGKGQALSPVNG
;
A
#
# COMPACT_ATOMS: atom_id res chain seq x y z
N MET A 1 19.17 -24.69 -19.38
CA MET A 1 19.45 -23.44 -20.10
C MET A 1 20.04 -22.46 -19.11
N THR A 2 21.18 -21.84 -19.43
CA THR A 2 21.93 -20.96 -18.53
C THR A 2 22.15 -19.62 -19.22
N LEU A 3 21.64 -18.54 -18.64
CA LEU A 3 21.91 -17.17 -19.06
C LEU A 3 22.88 -16.57 -18.04
N VAL A 4 24.04 -16.10 -18.50
CA VAL A 4 25.08 -15.53 -17.63
C VAL A 4 25.63 -14.28 -18.30
N SER A 5 25.76 -13.20 -17.52
CA SER A 5 26.50 -12.01 -17.91
C SER A 5 27.80 -11.96 -17.11
N ALA A 6 28.90 -11.66 -17.77
CA ALA A 6 30.21 -11.63 -17.13
C ALA A 6 30.48 -10.33 -16.36
N ASN A 7 29.93 -9.19 -16.81
CA ASN A 7 30.29 -7.87 -16.29
C ASN A 7 29.15 -6.82 -16.33
N ALA A 8 27.93 -7.20 -16.73
CA ALA A 8 26.82 -6.26 -16.96
C ALA A 8 25.45 -6.85 -16.53
N GLU A 9 24.40 -6.04 -16.60
CA GLU A 9 23.03 -6.47 -16.30
C GLU A 9 22.45 -7.40 -17.37
N VAL A 10 21.53 -8.27 -16.97
CA VAL A 10 20.75 -9.11 -17.88
C VAL A 10 19.33 -8.56 -17.90
N GLU A 11 18.94 -7.96 -19.02
CA GLU A 11 17.60 -7.43 -19.21
C GLU A 11 16.70 -8.45 -19.93
N LEU A 12 15.50 -8.68 -19.37
CA LEU A 12 14.48 -9.52 -19.97
C LEU A 12 13.22 -8.70 -20.17
N ALA A 13 12.88 -8.40 -21.42
CA ALA A 13 11.68 -7.69 -21.81
C ALA A 13 10.82 -8.54 -22.75
N ALA A 14 9.50 -8.48 -22.60
CA ALA A 14 8.55 -9.07 -23.53
C ALA A 14 7.43 -8.08 -23.84
N GLY A 15 6.94 -8.08 -25.07
CA GLY A 15 5.91 -7.13 -25.52
C GLY A 15 4.52 -7.34 -24.90
N LYS A 16 4.28 -8.46 -24.21
CA LYS A 16 3.00 -8.76 -23.56
C LYS A 16 3.19 -9.39 -22.18
N THR A 17 3.84 -10.55 -22.15
CA THR A 17 3.98 -11.34 -20.93
C THR A 17 5.37 -11.95 -20.84
N VAL A 18 6.03 -11.79 -19.70
CA VAL A 18 7.26 -12.52 -19.34
C VAL A 18 6.85 -13.66 -18.41
N HIS A 19 6.92 -14.91 -18.88
CA HIS A 19 6.56 -16.09 -18.09
C HIS A 19 7.77 -17.00 -17.88
N LEU A 20 8.28 -17.05 -16.65
CA LEU A 20 9.36 -17.94 -16.25
C LEU A 20 8.76 -19.08 -15.44
N ALA A 21 8.83 -20.31 -15.95
CA ALA A 21 8.39 -21.49 -15.23
C ALA A 21 9.54 -22.46 -15.02
N VAL A 22 9.52 -23.12 -13.86
CA VAL A 22 10.42 -24.24 -13.56
C VAL A 22 9.64 -25.55 -13.66
N ALA A 23 10.35 -26.64 -13.95
CA ALA A 23 9.74 -27.98 -14.07
C ALA A 23 8.99 -28.44 -12.79
N GLY A 24 9.28 -27.83 -11.63
CA GLY A 24 8.61 -28.08 -10.35
C GLY A 24 7.27 -27.36 -10.16
N GLY A 25 6.68 -26.76 -11.20
CA GLY A 25 5.35 -26.15 -11.14
C GLY A 25 5.29 -24.74 -10.56
N ALA A 26 6.43 -24.16 -10.18
CA ALA A 26 6.50 -22.75 -9.84
C ALA A 26 6.68 -21.89 -11.10
N SER A 27 6.03 -20.73 -11.15
CA SER A 27 6.16 -19.77 -12.22
C SER A 27 6.09 -18.32 -11.73
N ILE A 28 6.72 -17.44 -12.51
CA ILE A 28 6.69 -15.99 -12.36
C ILE A 28 6.14 -15.43 -13.65
N THR A 29 5.06 -14.67 -13.55
CA THR A 29 4.41 -14.03 -14.69
C THR A 29 4.41 -12.52 -14.49
N ILE A 30 5.02 -11.79 -15.40
CA ILE A 30 4.95 -10.33 -15.45
C ILE A 30 4.08 -9.95 -16.65
N GLU A 31 2.91 -9.40 -16.37
CA GLU A 31 1.92 -9.02 -17.39
C GLU A 31 1.15 -7.78 -16.96
N GLY A 32 0.97 -6.83 -17.88
CA GLY A 32 0.10 -5.67 -17.66
C GLY A 32 0.47 -4.83 -16.43
N GLY A 33 1.75 -4.79 -16.05
CA GLY A 33 2.22 -4.09 -14.85
C GLY A 33 2.06 -4.86 -13.53
N ASN A 34 1.50 -6.07 -13.56
CA ASN A 34 1.39 -6.95 -12.41
C ASN A 34 2.50 -8.01 -12.42
N ILE A 35 2.94 -8.39 -11.21
CA ILE A 35 3.89 -9.48 -10.99
C ILE A 35 3.17 -10.57 -10.20
N THR A 36 2.99 -11.73 -10.82
CA THR A 36 2.30 -12.88 -10.24
C THR A 36 3.31 -14.00 -9.97
N PHE A 37 3.31 -14.52 -8.75
CA PHE A 37 4.11 -15.67 -8.36
C PHE A 37 3.18 -16.85 -8.10
N ALA A 38 3.34 -17.95 -8.84
CA ALA A 38 2.67 -19.20 -8.61
C ALA A 38 3.70 -20.23 -8.13
N CYS A 39 3.41 -20.94 -7.05
CA CYS A 39 4.26 -22.04 -6.57
C CYS A 39 3.40 -23.05 -5.81
N PRO A 40 3.55 -24.36 -6.05
CA PRO A 40 2.95 -25.38 -5.20
C PRO A 40 3.66 -25.38 -3.84
N GLY A 41 2.95 -24.95 -2.79
CA GLY A 41 3.48 -24.94 -1.42
C GLY A 41 3.79 -23.53 -0.90
N ASN A 42 4.81 -23.42 -0.04
CA ASN A 42 5.16 -22.17 0.63
C ASN A 42 6.14 -21.32 -0.21
N MET A 43 5.84 -20.03 -0.39
CA MET A 43 6.75 -19.08 -0.99
C MET A 43 7.61 -18.42 0.11
N THR A 44 8.86 -18.85 0.26
CA THR A 44 9.80 -18.24 1.20
C THR A 44 10.62 -17.16 0.52
N VAL A 45 10.34 -15.89 0.83
CA VAL A 45 11.13 -14.76 0.33
C VAL A 45 12.32 -14.54 1.26
N HIS A 46 13.54 -14.74 0.80
CA HIS A 46 14.75 -14.36 1.54
C HIS A 46 15.29 -13.03 0.99
N ALA A 47 14.96 -11.91 1.64
CA ALA A 47 15.39 -10.59 1.19
C ALA A 47 15.81 -9.71 2.38
N SER A 48 16.89 -8.93 2.22
CA SER A 48 17.38 -7.97 3.23
C SER A 48 16.48 -6.75 3.39
N ARG A 49 15.65 -6.42 2.39
CA ARG A 49 14.62 -5.37 2.47
C ARG A 49 13.36 -5.86 1.77
N LYS A 50 12.21 -5.64 2.41
CA LYS A 50 10.88 -5.97 1.89
C LYS A 50 10.01 -4.74 2.08
N SER A 51 10.03 -3.81 1.13
CA SER A 51 9.19 -2.62 1.18
C SER A 51 7.89 -2.90 0.45
N PHE A 52 6.91 -3.41 1.19
CA PHE A 52 5.52 -3.42 0.77
C PHE A 52 4.86 -2.18 1.39
N VAL A 53 4.98 -1.03 0.73
CA VAL A 53 4.31 0.19 1.18
C VAL A 53 2.84 0.06 0.77
N GLY A 54 2.03 -0.51 1.66
CA GLY A 54 0.57 -0.45 1.53
C GLY A 54 0.06 0.99 1.68
N PRO A 55 -1.20 1.27 1.33
CA PRO A 55 -1.78 2.58 1.58
C PRO A 55 -1.69 2.91 3.06
N VAL A 56 -0.96 3.97 3.40
CA VAL A 56 -0.82 4.44 4.77
C VAL A 56 -2.15 5.12 5.13
N GLN A 57 -2.93 4.52 6.03
CA GLN A 57 -4.00 5.23 6.72
C GLN A 57 -3.34 6.29 7.59
N GLN A 58 -3.16 7.48 7.04
CA GLN A 58 -2.67 8.62 7.79
C GLN A 58 -3.86 9.13 8.61
N ALA A 59 -3.81 8.94 9.93
CA ALA A 59 -4.79 9.56 10.82
C ALA A 59 -4.68 11.08 10.62
N TYR A 60 -5.63 11.68 9.91
CA TYR A 60 -5.72 13.12 9.83
C TYR A 60 -6.06 13.62 11.23
N PRO A 61 -5.15 14.33 11.92
CA PRO A 61 -5.48 14.83 13.24
C PRO A 61 -6.61 15.84 13.08
N LEU A 62 -7.80 15.44 13.48
CA LEU A 62 -8.91 16.38 13.63
C LEU A 62 -8.47 17.44 14.64
N PRO A 63 -8.72 18.74 14.36
CA PRO A 63 -8.35 19.79 15.29
C PRO A 63 -8.98 19.51 16.66
N ALA A 64 -8.17 19.56 17.71
CA ALA A 64 -8.65 19.35 19.06
C ALA A 64 -9.67 20.44 19.40
N PHE A 65 -10.92 20.06 19.57
CA PHE A 65 -11.98 20.97 19.99
C PHE A 65 -11.69 21.52 21.39
N ALA A 66 -12.00 22.80 21.60
CA ALA A 66 -11.83 23.45 22.90
C ALA A 66 -12.69 22.73 23.95
N LYS A 67 -12.06 22.15 24.98
CA LYS A 67 -12.73 21.41 26.06
C LYS A 67 -13.53 22.30 27.02
N SER A 68 -13.30 23.61 26.98
CA SER A 68 -14.01 24.59 27.80
C SER A 68 -14.30 25.83 26.95
N VAL A 69 -15.51 25.92 26.44
CA VAL A 69 -16.07 27.13 25.83
C VAL A 69 -17.15 27.68 26.75
N CYS A 70 -17.29 29.01 26.79
CA CYS A 70 -18.38 29.66 27.52
C CYS A 70 -19.74 29.12 27.07
N ILE A 71 -20.63 28.82 28.02
CA ILE A 71 -22.02 28.38 27.76
C ILE A 71 -22.74 29.27 26.72
N PRO A 72 -22.70 30.62 26.81
CA PRO A 72 -23.34 31.46 25.79
C PRO A 72 -22.68 31.33 24.41
N CYS A 73 -21.37 31.11 24.37
CA CYS A 73 -20.61 30.96 23.14
C CYS A 73 -20.91 29.62 22.45
N LEU A 74 -21.20 28.58 23.24
CA LEU A 74 -21.66 27.28 22.73
C LEU A 74 -23.05 27.39 22.10
N LEU A 75 -24.01 28.02 22.79
CA LEU A 75 -25.37 28.22 22.27
C LEU A 75 -25.38 29.05 20.98
N GLN A 76 -24.53 30.08 20.92
CA GLN A 76 -24.38 30.90 19.72
C GLN A 76 -23.71 30.14 18.56
N ALA A 77 -22.75 29.26 18.87
CA ALA A 77 -22.10 28.39 17.89
C ALA A 77 -23.07 27.33 17.33
N MET A 78 -23.98 26.79 18.16
CA MET A 78 -25.05 25.86 17.75
C MET A 78 -26.04 26.54 16.79
N GLY A 79 -26.49 27.76 17.10
CA GLY A 79 -27.40 28.51 16.21
C GLY A 79 -26.76 28.91 14.87
N LYS A 80 -25.42 28.97 14.80
CA LYS A 80 -24.65 29.34 13.60
C LYS A 80 -24.06 28.14 12.85
N GLY A 81 -24.31 26.90 13.28
CA GLY A 81 -23.80 25.69 12.62
C GLY A 81 -22.27 25.60 12.57
N GLN A 82 -21.58 26.13 13.58
CA GLN A 82 -20.12 26.18 13.63
C GLN A 82 -19.54 24.81 13.97
N ALA A 83 -18.33 24.51 13.47
CA ALA A 83 -17.64 23.24 13.67
C ALA A 83 -17.38 22.88 15.15
N LEU A 84 -17.59 23.80 16.09
CA LEU A 84 -17.38 23.64 17.53
C LEU A 84 -18.61 23.05 18.27
N SER A 85 -19.66 22.63 17.56
CA SER A 85 -20.82 21.97 18.19
C SER A 85 -20.47 20.52 18.54
N PRO A 86 -20.68 20.06 19.79
CA PRO A 86 -20.39 18.68 20.18
C PRO A 86 -21.33 17.72 19.43
N VAL A 87 -20.77 16.85 18.59
CA VAL A 87 -21.47 15.68 18.06
C VAL A 87 -21.51 14.62 19.17
N ASN A 88 -22.67 14.45 19.79
CA ASN A 88 -22.98 13.25 20.57
C ASN A 88 -23.48 12.20 19.57
N GLY A 89 -22.61 11.26 19.17
CA GLY A 89 -22.97 10.13 18.30
C GLY A 89 -23.11 10.48 16.84
#